data_AF-A0A5C4XA09-F1
#
_entry.id   AF-A0A5C4XA09-F1
#
_cell.length_a   1.000
_cell.length_b   1.000
_cell.length_c   1.000
_cell.angle_alpha   90.00
_cell.angle_beta   90.00
_cell.angle_gamma   90.00
#
_symmetry.space_group_name_H-M   'P 1'
#
loop_
_entity.id
_entity.type
_entity.pdbx_description
1 polymer ?
#
loop_
_entity_poly.entity_id
_entity_poly.type
_entity_poly.pdbx_seq_one_letter_code
_entity_poly.pdbx_strand_id
1 'polypeptide(L)'
;MQNFRAICLVSIFTASLTGCASVNSRPLPPAPYTYLSLAACRHYGSTIVDCQLEYGTNFARHRLGSIQQMGRGYPSADDHRYQVVFCASVPRIQKELPNYICQIYGARSGVDAGSVLVKGGTAVRLAKIFGDQEQIRYRWMPDRWSRVGD
;
A
#
# COMPACT_ATOMS: atom_id res chain seq x y z
N MET A 1 33.12 -25.65 -72.17
CA MET A 1 31.70 -25.28 -72.01
C MET A 1 31.11 -26.12 -70.88
N GLN A 2 30.93 -25.55 -69.69
CA GLN A 2 29.99 -26.06 -68.68
C GLN A 2 29.75 -24.95 -67.64
N ASN A 3 28.48 -24.69 -67.37
CA ASN A 3 27.94 -23.49 -66.73
C ASN A 3 27.63 -23.70 -65.24
N PHE A 4 27.41 -22.57 -64.55
CA PHE A 4 26.67 -22.38 -63.29
C PHE A 4 27.36 -22.96 -62.01
N ARG A 5 27.45 -22.25 -60.87
CA ARG A 5 26.43 -21.44 -60.17
C ARG A 5 27.07 -20.38 -59.27
N ALA A 6 26.44 -19.21 -59.25
CA ALA A 6 26.58 -18.21 -58.20
C ALA A 6 25.98 -18.73 -56.89
N ILE A 7 26.69 -18.53 -55.78
CA ILE A 7 26.13 -18.69 -54.42
C ILE A 7 26.32 -17.34 -53.73
N CYS A 8 25.27 -16.53 -53.72
CA CYS A 8 25.15 -15.36 -52.86
C CYS A 8 24.96 -15.85 -51.42
N LEU A 9 25.96 -15.66 -50.56
CA LEU A 9 25.77 -15.74 -49.12
C LEU A 9 25.34 -14.37 -48.62
N VAL A 10 24.03 -14.19 -48.47
CA VAL A 10 23.43 -13.05 -47.78
C VAL A 10 23.58 -13.32 -46.27
N SER A 11 24.60 -12.71 -45.64
CA SER A 11 24.72 -12.70 -44.18
C SER A 11 23.61 -11.82 -43.59
N ILE A 12 22.60 -12.47 -43.04
CA ILE A 12 21.53 -11.83 -42.26
C ILE A 12 22.14 -11.39 -40.92
N PHE A 13 22.28 -10.07 -40.74
CA PHE A 13 22.59 -9.46 -39.45
C PHE A 13 21.40 -9.65 -38.51
N THR A 14 21.48 -10.59 -37.57
CA THR A 14 20.56 -10.68 -36.43
C THR A 14 21.00 -9.70 -35.35
N ALA A 15 20.50 -8.45 -35.46
CA ALA A 15 20.57 -7.51 -34.36
C ALA A 15 19.59 -7.95 -33.27
N SER A 16 20.12 -8.58 -32.22
CA SER A 16 19.38 -8.88 -31.00
C SER A 16 18.98 -7.57 -30.32
N LEU A 17 17.75 -7.12 -30.56
CA LEU A 17 17.11 -6.05 -29.80
C LEU A 17 16.85 -6.56 -28.38
N THR A 18 17.82 -6.39 -27.48
CA THR A 18 17.61 -6.50 -26.04
C THR A 18 16.71 -5.34 -25.62
N GLY A 19 15.40 -5.55 -25.63
CA GLY A 19 14.46 -4.62 -25.00
C GLY A 19 14.71 -4.60 -23.50
N CYS A 20 15.15 -3.45 -22.98
CA CYS A 20 15.07 -3.21 -21.54
C CYS A 20 13.61 -3.35 -21.13
N ALA A 21 13.29 -4.37 -20.34
CA ALA A 21 12.00 -4.43 -19.67
C ALA A 21 11.85 -3.14 -18.87
N SER A 22 10.97 -2.26 -19.32
CA SER A 22 10.60 -1.07 -18.58
C SER A 22 10.09 -1.56 -17.23
N VAL A 23 10.84 -1.28 -16.16
CA VAL A 23 10.31 -1.41 -14.81
C VAL A 23 9.08 -0.53 -14.81
N ASN A 24 7.89 -1.12 -14.65
CA ASN A 24 6.63 -0.39 -14.59
C ASN A 24 6.67 0.55 -13.37
N SER A 25 7.28 1.71 -13.53
CA SER A 25 7.34 2.75 -12.51
C SER A 25 5.97 3.40 -12.50
N ARG A 26 5.03 2.78 -11.77
CA ARG A 26 3.76 3.42 -11.48
C ARG A 26 4.06 4.78 -10.84
N PRO A 27 3.39 5.86 -11.27
CA PRO A 27 3.53 7.16 -10.62
C PRO A 27 3.27 7.01 -9.12
N LEU A 28 4.11 7.64 -8.30
CA LEU A 28 3.84 7.71 -6.86
C LEU A 28 2.51 8.44 -6.64
N PRO A 29 1.69 7.99 -5.69
CA PRO A 29 0.46 8.69 -5.36
C PRO A 29 0.79 10.09 -4.82
N PRO A 30 -0.11 11.08 -4.95
CA PRO A 30 0.17 12.42 -4.43
C PRO A 30 0.32 12.42 -2.89
N ALA A 31 0.91 13.48 -2.34
CA ALA A 31 0.87 13.69 -0.90
C ALA A 31 -0.60 13.81 -0.42
N PRO A 32 -0.93 13.31 0.79
CA PRO A 32 -0.04 12.68 1.77
C PRO A 32 0.21 11.19 1.53
N TYR A 33 -0.43 10.57 0.54
CA TYR A 33 -0.40 9.12 0.30
C TYR A 33 0.98 8.60 -0.12
N THR A 34 1.81 9.38 -0.82
CA THR A 34 3.20 8.99 -1.14
C THR A 34 4.04 8.59 0.08
N TYR A 35 3.66 9.04 1.27
CA TYR A 35 4.37 8.76 2.51
C TYR A 35 3.68 7.68 3.35
N LEU A 36 2.51 7.17 2.93
CA LEU A 36 1.77 6.14 3.64
C LEU A 36 2.11 4.75 3.09
N SER A 37 2.49 3.83 3.98
CA SER A 37 2.71 2.43 3.61
C SER A 37 2.25 1.48 4.71
N LEU A 38 1.81 0.29 4.31
CA LEU A 38 1.71 -0.86 5.22
C LEU A 38 3.03 -1.61 5.17
N ALA A 39 3.64 -1.83 6.32
CA ALA A 39 4.90 -2.53 6.45
C ALA A 39 4.84 -3.57 7.57
N ALA A 40 5.89 -4.37 7.70
CA ALA A 40 6.03 -5.38 8.76
C ALA A 40 4.81 -6.31 8.87
N CYS A 41 4.24 -6.69 7.73
CA CYS A 41 3.06 -7.54 7.67
C CYS A 41 3.37 -8.95 8.17
N ARG A 42 2.54 -9.44 9.10
CA ARG A 42 2.62 -10.77 9.71
C ARG A 42 1.36 -11.56 9.40
N HIS A 43 1.54 -12.76 8.89
CA HIS A 43 0.45 -13.69 8.62
C HIS A 43 0.24 -14.58 9.86
N TYR A 44 -1.00 -14.60 10.36
CA TYR A 44 -1.44 -15.44 11.45
C TYR A 44 -2.43 -16.47 10.89
N GLY A 45 -1.96 -17.71 10.73
CA GLY A 45 -2.71 -18.75 10.03
C GLY A 45 -2.95 -18.39 8.56
N SER A 46 -4.05 -18.89 8.00
CA SER A 46 -4.41 -18.68 6.59
C SER A 46 -5.34 -17.49 6.35
N THR A 47 -5.84 -16.84 7.42
CA THR A 47 -6.96 -15.91 7.31
C THR A 47 -6.72 -14.53 7.92
N ILE A 48 -5.66 -14.36 8.72
CA ILE A 48 -5.41 -13.10 9.41
C ILE A 48 -4.07 -12.55 8.96
N VAL A 49 -4.05 -11.29 8.55
CA VAL A 49 -2.80 -10.56 8.31
C VAL A 49 -2.83 -9.27 9.12
N ASP A 50 -1.77 -9.03 9.88
CA ASP A 50 -1.56 -7.80 10.64
C ASP A 50 -0.39 -7.02 10.06
N CYS A 51 -0.60 -5.75 9.72
CA CYS A 51 0.43 -4.86 9.18
C CYS A 51 0.53 -3.61 10.02
N GLN A 52 1.73 -3.04 10.09
CA GLN A 52 1.96 -1.74 10.67
C GLN A 52 1.71 -0.65 9.62
N LEU A 53 0.75 0.26 9.88
CA LEU A 53 0.60 1.48 9.09
C LEU A 53 1.71 2.47 9.49
N GLU A 54 2.43 2.98 8.51
CA GLU A 54 3.53 3.92 8.68
C GLU A 54 3.33 5.18 7.83
N TYR A 55 3.78 6.33 8.36
CA TYR A 55 3.87 7.60 7.64
C TYR A 55 5.31 8.11 7.62
N GLY A 56 5.85 8.35 6.42
CA GLY A 56 7.16 8.95 6.22
C GLY A 56 7.92 8.35 5.04
N THR A 57 9.23 8.58 5.02
CA THR A 57 10.13 8.13 3.95
C THR A 57 10.94 6.92 4.40
N ASN A 58 11.91 6.47 3.59
CA ASN A 58 12.82 5.42 4.04
C ASN A 58 13.77 5.86 5.16
N PHE A 59 13.95 7.18 5.36
CA PHE A 59 14.88 7.73 6.35
C PHE A 59 14.23 8.06 7.69
N ALA A 60 12.94 8.42 7.68
CA ALA A 60 12.17 8.70 8.88
C ALA A 60 10.75 8.17 8.74
N ARG A 61 10.34 7.26 9.62
CA ARG A 61 9.02 6.62 9.62
C ARG A 61 8.35 6.74 10.98
N HIS A 62 7.08 7.10 10.96
CA HIS A 62 6.24 7.18 12.15
C HIS A 62 5.21 6.06 12.10
N ARG A 63 5.14 5.27 13.17
CA ARG A 63 4.15 4.19 13.31
C ARG A 63 2.79 4.79 13.68
N LEU A 64 1.80 4.65 12.80
CA LEU A 64 0.44 5.10 13.05
C LEU A 64 -0.37 4.04 13.81
N GLY A 65 -0.07 2.76 13.64
CA GLY A 65 -0.66 1.65 14.40
C GLY A 65 -0.84 0.41 13.55
N SER A 66 -1.26 -0.68 14.19
CA SER A 66 -1.57 -1.93 13.51
C SER A 66 -2.87 -1.84 12.72
N ILE A 67 -2.94 -2.61 11.63
CA ILE A 67 -4.11 -2.84 10.79
C ILE A 67 -4.20 -4.33 10.56
N GLN A 68 -5.26 -4.89 11.10
CA GLN A 68 -5.58 -6.30 10.92
C GLN A 68 -6.63 -6.45 9.82
N GLN A 69 -6.34 -7.31 8.85
CA GLN A 69 -7.29 -7.76 7.84
C GLN A 69 -7.59 -9.24 8.06
N MET A 70 -8.88 -9.58 7.99
CA MET A 70 -9.40 -10.96 8.06
C MET A 70 -9.92 -11.39 6.68
N GLY A 71 -9.73 -12.66 6.30
CA GLY A 71 -10.26 -13.25 5.06
C GLY A 71 -9.17 -13.83 4.16
N ARG A 72 -9.38 -13.83 2.83
CA ARG A 72 -8.28 -14.07 1.89
C ARG A 72 -7.27 -12.95 2.14
N GLY A 73 -6.09 -13.29 2.65
CA GLY A 73 -5.02 -12.33 2.94
C GLY A 73 -4.67 -11.49 1.72
N TYR A 74 -3.73 -10.55 1.88
CA TYR A 74 -3.29 -9.72 0.76
C TYR A 74 -2.87 -10.59 -0.44
N PRO A 75 -3.23 -10.22 -1.68
CA PRO A 75 -3.06 -11.09 -2.85
C PRO A 75 -1.60 -11.37 -3.23
N SER A 76 -0.64 -10.66 -2.65
CA SER A 76 0.79 -10.81 -2.90
C SER A 76 1.50 -11.34 -1.64
N ALA A 77 1.58 -12.66 -1.51
CA ALA A 77 2.29 -13.30 -0.38
C ALA A 77 3.77 -12.88 -0.27
N ASP A 78 4.36 -12.44 -1.39
CA ASP A 78 5.75 -11.99 -1.48
C ASP A 78 5.94 -10.49 -1.18
N ASP A 79 4.87 -9.68 -1.23
CA ASP A 79 4.92 -8.28 -0.80
C ASP A 79 4.70 -8.18 0.72
N HIS A 80 5.79 -8.08 1.48
CA HIS A 80 5.74 -7.72 2.90
C HIS A 80 5.46 -6.23 3.14
N ARG A 81 5.24 -5.46 2.05
CA ARG A 81 5.03 -4.01 2.10
C ARG A 81 4.05 -3.59 1.01
N TYR A 82 3.11 -2.73 1.38
CA TYR A 82 2.08 -2.19 0.49
C TYR A 82 2.13 -0.66 0.48
N GLN A 83 1.92 -0.08 -0.70
CA GLN A 83 1.76 1.35 -0.88
C GLN A 83 0.28 1.71 -0.74
N VAL A 84 -0.04 2.69 0.11
CA VAL A 84 -1.39 3.25 0.19
C VAL A 84 -1.52 4.30 -0.92
N VAL A 85 -2.59 4.22 -1.70
CA VAL A 85 -2.81 5.09 -2.87
C VAL A 85 -3.90 6.12 -2.60
N PHE A 86 -4.94 5.71 -1.90
CA PHE A 86 -6.12 6.52 -1.65
C PHE A 86 -6.84 6.01 -0.40
N CYS A 87 -7.52 6.88 0.34
CA CYS A 87 -8.37 6.50 1.46
C CYS A 87 -9.68 7.28 1.43
N ALA A 88 -10.81 6.57 1.45
CA ALA A 88 -12.13 7.16 1.59
C ALA A 88 -12.60 7.12 3.05
N SER A 89 -13.20 8.21 3.53
CA SER A 89 -13.88 8.22 4.83
C SER A 89 -15.15 7.36 4.77
N VAL A 90 -15.40 6.58 5.82
CA VAL A 90 -16.58 5.73 5.94
C VAL A 90 -17.52 6.31 6.99
N PRO A 91 -18.83 6.45 6.70
CA PRO A 91 -19.80 6.97 7.66
C PRO A 91 -19.89 6.10 8.92
N ARG A 92 -20.26 6.73 10.03
CA ARG A 92 -20.27 6.12 11.36
C ARG A 92 -21.47 6.53 12.19
N ILE A 93 -21.71 5.74 13.24
CA ILE A 93 -22.67 6.03 14.30
C ILE A 93 -22.11 7.10 15.26
N GLN A 94 -20.83 6.99 15.66
CA GLN A 94 -20.11 8.02 16.43
C GLN A 94 -19.22 8.84 15.48
N LYS A 95 -19.47 10.14 15.39
CA LYS A 95 -18.80 11.04 14.43
C LYS A 95 -17.34 11.31 14.79
N GLU A 96 -17.02 11.26 16.08
CA GLU A 96 -15.74 11.70 16.67
C GLU A 96 -14.60 10.71 16.47
N LEU A 97 -14.89 9.50 16.00
CA LEU A 97 -13.88 8.50 15.67
C LEU A 97 -13.93 8.36 14.15
N PRO A 98 -12.84 8.46 13.37
CA PRO A 98 -12.88 8.41 11.90
C PRO A 98 -12.55 7.01 11.36
N ASN A 99 -13.24 6.52 10.33
CA ASN A 99 -12.94 5.22 9.69
C ASN A 99 -12.51 5.50 8.26
N TYR A 100 -11.51 4.77 7.78
CA TYR A 100 -11.08 4.88 6.40
C TYR A 100 -11.04 3.51 5.72
N ILE A 101 -11.47 3.45 4.47
CA ILE A 101 -11.14 2.35 3.56
C ILE A 101 -10.01 2.85 2.66
N CYS A 102 -8.84 2.26 2.81
CA CYS A 102 -7.63 2.62 2.09
C CYS A 102 -7.30 1.60 1.01
N GLN A 103 -7.18 2.05 -0.24
CA GLN A 103 -6.72 1.23 -1.35
C GLN A 103 -5.21 1.04 -1.29
N ILE A 104 -4.78 -0.19 -1.53
CA ILE A 104 -3.39 -0.60 -1.38
C ILE A 104 -2.91 -1.37 -2.61
N TYR A 105 -1.63 -1.22 -2.91
CA TYR A 105 -0.95 -1.92 -3.98
C TYR A 105 0.35 -2.51 -3.45
N GLY A 106 0.80 -3.63 -4.00
CA GLY A 106 2.10 -4.20 -3.67
C GLY A 106 3.21 -3.19 -3.94
N ALA A 107 4.06 -2.90 -2.94
CA ALA A 107 5.04 -1.82 -3.07
C ALA A 107 6.14 -2.13 -4.10
N ARG A 108 6.45 -3.42 -4.31
CA ARG A 108 7.42 -3.85 -5.33
C ARG A 108 6.72 -4.27 -6.63
N SER A 109 5.64 -5.03 -6.52
CA SER A 109 4.93 -5.58 -7.68
C SER A 109 4.09 -4.55 -8.42
N GLY A 110 3.63 -3.50 -7.73
CA GLY A 110 2.67 -2.54 -8.29
C GLY A 110 1.30 -3.14 -8.58
N VAL A 111 1.02 -4.37 -8.12
CA VAL A 111 -0.25 -5.08 -8.33
C VAL A 111 -1.28 -4.57 -7.31
N ASP A 112 -2.53 -4.45 -7.75
CA ASP A 112 -3.64 -4.09 -6.86
C ASP A 112 -3.77 -5.13 -5.74
N ALA A 113 -3.69 -4.64 -4.50
CA ALA A 113 -3.79 -5.45 -3.29
C ALA A 113 -5.14 -5.29 -2.58
N GLY A 114 -6.09 -4.59 -3.21
CA GLY A 114 -7.43 -4.35 -2.69
C GLY A 114 -7.47 -3.21 -1.70
N SER A 115 -8.23 -3.36 -0.62
CA SER A 115 -8.44 -2.29 0.36
C SER A 115 -8.40 -2.78 1.80
N VAL A 116 -7.88 -1.94 2.69
CA VAL A 116 -7.84 -2.17 4.13
C VAL A 116 -8.75 -1.20 4.86
N LEU A 117 -9.32 -1.68 5.96
CA LEU A 117 -10.17 -0.88 6.83
C LEU A 117 -9.35 -0.37 8.03
N VAL A 118 -9.13 0.94 8.07
CA VAL A 118 -8.42 1.62 9.15
C VAL A 118 -9.44 2.14 10.17
N LYS A 119 -9.30 1.69 11.42
CA LYS A 119 -10.21 2.05 12.52
C LYS A 119 -9.44 2.50 13.77
N GLY A 120 -10.19 2.89 14.81
CA GLY A 120 -9.67 3.15 16.14
C GLY A 120 -8.60 4.26 16.19
N GLY A 121 -7.63 4.13 17.10
CA GLY A 121 -6.56 5.11 17.27
C GLY A 121 -5.66 5.29 16.04
N THR A 122 -5.48 4.24 15.23
CA THR A 122 -4.75 4.31 13.96
C THR A 122 -5.44 5.28 13.00
N ALA A 123 -6.77 5.18 12.89
CA ALA A 123 -7.54 6.07 12.03
C ALA A 123 -7.59 7.51 12.55
N VAL A 124 -7.63 7.72 13.88
CA VAL A 124 -7.51 9.06 14.48
C VAL A 124 -6.16 9.71 14.10
N ARG A 125 -5.05 8.95 14.19
CA ARG A 125 -3.72 9.44 13.78
C ARG A 125 -3.65 9.71 12.28
N LEU A 126 -4.29 8.87 11.45
CA LEU A 126 -4.38 9.08 10.02
C LEU A 126 -5.20 10.33 9.65
N ALA A 127 -6.31 10.59 10.33
CA ALA A 127 -7.14 11.77 10.12
C ALA A 127 -6.36 13.07 10.39
N LYS A 128 -5.52 13.08 11.42
CA LYS A 128 -4.62 14.21 11.72
C LYS A 128 -3.65 14.48 10.58
N ILE A 129 -3.13 13.44 9.92
CA ILE A 129 -2.28 13.58 8.72
C ILE A 129 -3.06 14.14 7.53
N PHE A 130 -4.33 13.75 7.38
CA PHE A 130 -5.22 14.30 6.37
C PHE A 130 -5.72 15.72 6.67
N GLY A 131 -5.29 16.31 7.79
CA GLY A 131 -5.66 17.68 8.15
C GLY A 131 -7.07 17.82 8.70
N ASP A 132 -7.70 16.73 9.15
CA ASP A 132 -9.03 16.73 9.75
C ASP A 132 -9.04 17.62 11.01
N GLN A 133 -9.72 18.77 10.90
CA GLN A 133 -9.73 19.78 11.95
C GLN A 133 -10.45 19.32 13.21
N GLU A 134 -11.48 18.47 13.07
CA GLU A 134 -12.18 17.93 14.23
C GLU A 134 -11.23 17.02 15.01
N GLN A 135 -10.52 16.12 14.32
CA GLN A 135 -9.58 15.19 14.95
C GLN A 135 -8.34 15.86 15.53
N ILE A 136 -7.86 16.93 14.90
CA ILE A 136 -6.73 17.73 15.41
C ILE A 136 -7.11 18.41 16.73
N ARG A 137 -8.33 18.95 16.82
CA ARG A 137 -8.85 19.63 18.02
C ARG A 137 -9.40 18.67 19.05
N TYR A 138 -9.74 17.45 18.63
CA TYR A 138 -10.35 16.45 19.50
C TYR A 138 -9.42 16.08 20.64
N ARG A 139 -9.85 16.41 21.86
CA ARG A 139 -9.30 15.87 23.09
C ARG A 139 -10.11 14.65 23.45
N TRP A 140 -9.46 13.48 23.41
CA TRP A 140 -10.09 12.26 23.87
C TRP A 140 -10.52 12.44 25.33
N MET A 141 -11.80 12.19 25.58
CA MET A 141 -12.34 12.04 26.92
C MET A 141 -12.58 10.55 27.15
N PRO A 142 -12.18 10.01 28.31
CA PRO A 142 -12.61 8.68 28.70
C PRO A 142 -14.12 8.58 28.64
N ASP A 143 -14.61 7.48 28.08
CA ASP A 143 -16.03 7.16 28.23
C ASP A 143 -16.36 7.06 29.73
N ARG A 144 -17.55 7.52 30.15
CA ARG A 144 -17.96 7.40 31.58
C ARG A 144 -18.08 5.93 32.01
N TRP A 145 -18.24 5.02 31.06
CA TRP A 145 -18.25 3.58 31.30
C TRP A 145 -16.91 2.89 31.02
N SER A 146 -15.86 3.64 30.66
CA SER A 146 -14.51 3.13 30.53
C SER A 146 -13.98 2.72 31.90
N ARG A 147 -13.84 1.42 32.14
CA ARG A 147 -13.18 0.85 33.32
C ARG A 147 -11.64 0.95 33.28
N VAL A 148 -11.07 1.68 32.32
CA VAL A 148 -9.62 1.93 32.25
C VAL A 148 -9.28 2.99 33.30
N GLY A 149 -9.13 2.55 34.54
CA GLY A 149 -8.92 3.42 35.70
C GLY A 149 -9.12 2.75 37.06
N ASP A 150 -9.65 1.52 37.11
CA ASP A 150 -9.66 0.67 38.31
C ASP A 150 -8.39 -0.19 38.42
#